data_AF-A0AA43V2Y9-F1
#
_entry.id   AF-A0AA43V2Y9-F1
#
_cell.length_a   1.000
_cell.length_b   1.000
_cell.length_c   1.000
_cell.angle_alpha   90.00
_cell.angle_beta   90.00
_cell.angle_gamma   90.00
#
_symmetry.space_group_name_H-M   'P 1'
#
loop_
_entity.id
_entity.type
_entity.pdbx_description
1 polymer ?
#
loop_
_entity_poly.entity_id
_entity_poly.type
_entity_poly.pdbx_seq_one_letter_code
_entity_poly.pdbx_strand_id
1 'polypeptide(L)'
;CDKIGEEFYTDGPRVHEFLHELNRQTFGNTDMMTVGEMSSTTIENCIKYTQPERQELNSVFNFHHLKVDYVDGEKWTNAKLDFHKLKEILMQWQRGIYDGGGWNAIFWCNHDQPRVVSRFGDDTSEEMRIQSAKMLAIALHMLQGTPYIYQGEEIGMTDPHFTSIAQYRDVESINAYHQLLSEGHAEADVLAILGQKSRDNS
;
A
#
# COMPACT_ATOMS: atom_id res chain seq x y z
N CYS A 1 13.95 19.56 -4.90
CA CYS A 1 14.44 19.46 -3.52
C CYS A 1 14.70 17.98 -3.30
N ASP A 2 15.93 17.54 -3.51
CA ASP A 2 16.30 16.14 -3.42
C ASP A 2 16.15 15.70 -1.97
N LYS A 3 15.22 14.77 -1.68
CA LYS A 3 15.05 14.22 -0.34
C LYS A 3 16.22 13.25 -0.08
N ILE A 4 17.34 13.82 0.37
CA ILE A 4 18.59 13.15 0.78
C ILE A 4 18.36 12.55 2.17
N GLY A 5 18.20 11.23 2.26
CA GLY A 5 17.97 10.55 3.53
C GLY A 5 17.64 9.07 3.38
N GLU A 6 16.72 8.76 2.46
CA GLU A 6 16.23 7.40 2.21
C GLU A 6 17.36 6.44 1.86
N GLU A 7 18.33 6.89 1.08
CA GLU A 7 19.51 6.12 0.66
C GLU A 7 20.42 5.67 1.81
N PHE A 8 20.29 6.28 2.99
CA PHE A 8 21.13 5.94 4.15
C PHE A 8 20.48 4.94 5.10
N TYR A 9 19.17 4.71 5.02
CA TYR A 9 18.45 3.81 5.94
C TYR A 9 17.60 2.76 5.25
N THR A 10 17.10 3.00 4.04
CA THR A 10 16.33 2.03 3.28
C THR A 10 17.28 0.99 2.68
N ASP A 11 16.99 -0.29 2.90
CA ASP A 11 17.82 -1.41 2.44
C ASP A 11 19.31 -1.26 2.82
N GLY A 12 19.56 -0.73 4.03
CA GLY A 12 20.90 -0.41 4.51
C GLY A 12 21.89 -1.59 4.46
N PRO A 13 23.21 -1.33 4.50
CA PRO A 13 24.24 -2.29 4.12
C PRO A 13 24.28 -3.61 4.92
N ARG A 14 23.64 -3.65 6.10
CA ARG A 14 23.59 -4.82 7.00
C ARG A 14 22.17 -5.36 7.22
N VAL A 15 21.17 -4.86 6.50
CA VAL A 15 19.76 -5.26 6.72
C VAL A 15 19.56 -6.77 6.55
N HIS A 16 20.13 -7.36 5.49
CA HIS A 16 20.05 -8.79 5.23
C HIS A 16 20.82 -9.63 6.25
N GLU A 17 21.97 -9.12 6.73
CA GLU A 17 22.72 -9.76 7.83
C GLU A 17 21.85 -9.86 9.09
N PHE A 18 21.17 -8.76 9.45
CA PHE A 18 20.32 -8.70 10.63
C PHE A 18 19.04 -9.55 10.49
N LEU A 19 18.39 -9.57 9.33
CA LEU A 19 17.21 -10.41 9.12
C LEU A 19 17.55 -11.91 9.12
N HIS A 20 18.68 -12.29 8.52
CA HIS A 20 19.17 -13.67 8.57
C HIS A 20 19.56 -14.07 10.00
N GLU A 21 20.21 -13.19 10.76
CA GLU A 21 20.47 -13.40 12.19
C GLU A 21 19.17 -13.56 12.98
N LEU A 22 18.20 -12.67 12.78
CA LEU A 22 16.91 -12.72 13.46
C LEU A 22 16.18 -14.04 13.17
N ASN A 23 16.13 -14.49 11.91
CA ASN A 23 15.58 -15.77 11.52
C ASN A 23 16.24 -16.91 12.32
N ARG A 24 17.57 -17.00 12.27
CA ARG A 24 18.32 -18.06 12.96
C ARG A 24 18.16 -18.08 14.47
N GLN A 25 18.01 -16.91 15.10
CA GLN A 25 17.92 -16.78 16.56
C GLN A 25 16.48 -16.85 17.08
N THR A 26 15.46 -16.86 16.20
CA THR A 26 14.04 -16.81 16.62
C THR A 26 13.16 -17.78 15.82
N PHE A 27 12.58 -17.35 14.70
CA PHE A 27 11.50 -18.03 13.99
C PHE A 27 11.96 -19.11 13.00
N GLY A 28 13.26 -19.21 12.70
CA GLY A 28 13.80 -20.09 11.65
C GLY A 28 13.62 -21.60 11.87
N ASN A 29 13.36 -22.02 13.10
CA ASN A 29 13.08 -23.43 13.46
C ASN A 29 11.61 -23.64 13.90
N THR A 30 10.72 -22.71 13.56
CA THR A 30 9.31 -22.75 13.95
C THR A 30 8.40 -22.80 12.72
N ASP A 31 7.17 -23.25 12.90
CA ASP A 31 6.13 -23.22 11.86
C ASP A 31 5.43 -21.84 11.81
N MET A 32 6.23 -20.77 11.73
CA MET A 32 5.75 -19.39 11.65
C MET A 32 5.90 -18.85 10.23
N MET A 33 4.88 -18.10 9.78
CA MET A 33 4.97 -17.27 8.59
C MET A 33 5.42 -15.86 8.98
N THR A 34 6.43 -15.35 8.28
CA THR A 34 6.92 -13.98 8.41
C THR A 34 6.62 -13.18 7.15
N VAL A 35 6.17 -11.94 7.34
CA VAL A 35 5.93 -10.99 6.24
C VAL A 35 6.55 -9.65 6.61
N GLY A 36 7.36 -9.09 5.71
CA GLY A 36 7.96 -7.78 5.89
C GLY A 36 7.15 -6.67 5.23
N GLU A 37 6.95 -5.56 5.91
CA GLU A 37 6.39 -4.34 5.32
C GLU A 37 7.51 -3.43 4.85
N MET A 38 7.64 -3.24 3.53
CA MET A 38 8.73 -2.44 2.95
C MET A 38 8.20 -1.07 2.52
N SER A 39 8.70 0.00 3.15
CA SER A 39 8.27 1.39 2.91
C SER A 39 8.55 1.87 1.47
N SER A 40 9.74 1.55 0.98
CA SER A 40 10.22 1.79 -0.37
C SER A 40 11.26 0.73 -0.66
N THR A 41 11.10 0.00 -1.76
CA THR A 41 12.02 -1.10 -2.09
C THR A 41 11.90 -1.46 -3.56
N THR A 42 12.86 -2.24 -4.02
CA THR A 42 12.95 -2.74 -5.40
C THR A 42 12.57 -4.22 -5.46
N ILE A 43 12.19 -4.69 -6.64
CA ILE A 43 11.95 -6.12 -6.87
C ILE A 43 13.20 -6.94 -6.48
N GLU A 44 14.40 -6.46 -6.81
CA GLU A 44 15.65 -7.14 -6.49
C GLU A 44 15.86 -7.32 -4.98
N ASN A 45 15.58 -6.29 -4.18
CA ASN A 45 15.68 -6.40 -2.72
C ASN A 45 14.57 -7.28 -2.14
N CYS A 46 13.34 -7.19 -2.65
CA CYS A 46 12.25 -8.10 -2.26
C CYS A 46 12.57 -9.57 -2.54
N ILE A 47 13.25 -9.88 -3.65
CA ILE A 47 13.75 -11.24 -3.92
C ILE A 47 14.74 -11.64 -2.84
N LYS A 48 15.73 -10.79 -2.51
CA LYS A 48 16.70 -11.08 -1.44
C LYS A 48 16.03 -11.31 -0.08
N TYR A 49 14.98 -10.55 0.23
CA TYR A 49 14.24 -10.73 1.49
C TYR A 49 13.44 -12.02 1.57
N THR A 50 12.94 -12.53 0.43
CA THR A 50 11.94 -13.62 0.42
C THR A 50 12.43 -14.94 -0.16
N GLN A 51 13.59 -14.94 -0.80
CA GLN A 51 14.16 -16.14 -1.40
C GLN A 51 14.47 -17.19 -0.30
N PRO A 52 13.92 -18.42 -0.39
CA PRO A 52 14.03 -19.42 0.67
C PRO A 52 15.46 -19.77 1.09
N GLU A 53 16.40 -19.81 0.13
CA GLU A 53 17.79 -20.15 0.40
C GLU A 53 18.51 -19.12 1.28
N ARG A 54 17.98 -17.89 1.36
CA ARG A 54 18.56 -16.81 2.17
C ARG A 54 18.12 -16.85 3.62
N GLN A 55 17.06 -17.60 3.94
CA GLN A 55 16.54 -17.76 5.29
C GLN A 55 16.33 -16.40 6.00
N GLU A 56 15.68 -15.47 5.31
CA GLU A 56 15.30 -14.15 5.84
C GLU A 56 13.80 -14.17 6.17
N LEU A 57 12.94 -13.65 5.30
CA LEU A 57 11.48 -13.59 5.46
C LEU A 57 10.77 -14.55 4.50
N ASN A 58 9.49 -14.86 4.73
CA ASN A 58 8.72 -15.70 3.81
C ASN A 58 8.03 -14.89 2.70
N SER A 59 7.68 -13.63 2.96
CA SER A 59 6.89 -12.79 2.07
C SER A 59 7.15 -11.31 2.35
N VAL A 60 6.81 -10.42 1.41
CA VAL A 60 6.90 -8.97 1.60
C VAL A 60 5.71 -8.23 1.00
N PHE A 61 5.28 -7.17 1.68
CA PHE A 61 4.42 -6.14 1.13
C PHE A 61 5.24 -5.13 0.33
N ASN A 62 4.71 -4.73 -0.81
CA ASN A 62 5.18 -3.57 -1.56
C ASN A 62 3.98 -2.64 -1.82
N PHE A 63 4.23 -1.33 -1.92
CA PHE A 63 3.18 -0.31 -2.00
C PHE A 63 3.09 0.38 -3.37
N HIS A 64 3.80 -0.12 -4.38
CA HIS A 64 3.92 0.57 -5.67
C HIS A 64 2.58 0.70 -6.38
N HIS A 65 1.74 -0.34 -6.31
CA HIS A 65 0.39 -0.34 -6.90
C HIS A 65 -0.58 0.62 -6.19
N LEU A 66 -0.25 1.05 -4.96
CA LEU A 66 -1.03 2.01 -4.18
C LEU A 66 -0.51 3.45 -4.32
N LYS A 67 0.42 3.70 -5.26
CA LYS A 67 0.94 5.05 -5.58
C LYS A 67 0.59 5.49 -7.01
N VAL A 68 -0.31 4.77 -7.68
CA VAL A 68 -0.75 5.01 -9.07
C VAL A 68 -1.68 6.19 -9.24
N ASP A 69 -2.12 6.78 -8.13
CA ASP A 69 -2.98 7.95 -8.03
C ASP A 69 -2.27 9.09 -7.27
N TYR A 70 -0.92 9.13 -7.31
CA TYR A 70 -0.10 10.19 -6.74
C TYR A 70 0.48 11.03 -7.89
N VAL A 71 0.23 12.33 -7.90
CA VAL A 71 0.83 13.24 -8.89
C VAL A 71 2.27 13.51 -8.50
N ASP A 72 3.21 13.25 -9.40
CA ASP A 72 4.65 13.45 -9.17
C ASP A 72 5.21 12.77 -7.91
N GLY A 73 4.54 11.70 -7.45
CA GLY A 73 4.91 10.97 -6.24
C GLY A 73 4.41 11.60 -4.93
N GLU A 74 3.68 12.70 -4.99
CA GLU A 74 3.14 13.39 -3.81
C GLU A 74 1.79 12.81 -3.38
N LYS A 75 1.74 12.35 -2.11
CA LYS A 75 0.56 11.69 -1.51
C LYS A 75 -0.66 12.60 -1.46
N TRP A 76 -0.48 13.84 -1.00
CA TRP A 76 -1.54 14.81 -0.73
C TRP A 76 -1.99 15.55 -1.99
N THR A 77 -2.28 14.78 -3.03
CA THR A 77 -2.78 15.26 -4.32
C THR A 77 -4.10 14.57 -4.65
N ASN A 78 -4.99 15.29 -5.32
CA ASN A 78 -6.23 14.73 -5.85
C ASN A 78 -5.96 14.27 -7.28
N ALA A 79 -5.95 12.96 -7.51
CA ALA A 79 -5.70 12.38 -8.81
C ALA A 79 -6.59 11.16 -9.02
N LYS A 80 -6.96 10.94 -10.29
CA LYS A 80 -7.59 9.68 -10.68
C LYS A 80 -6.53 8.59 -10.77
N LEU A 81 -6.96 7.35 -10.55
CA LEU A 81 -6.19 6.14 -10.82
C LEU A 81 -5.61 6.16 -12.25
N ASP A 82 -4.29 6.00 -12.36
CA ASP A 82 -3.65 5.57 -13.61
C ASP A 82 -3.80 4.04 -13.75
N PHE A 83 -4.84 3.63 -14.48
CA PHE A 83 -5.15 2.22 -14.68
C PHE A 83 -4.09 1.47 -15.50
N HIS A 84 -3.40 2.15 -16.42
CA HIS A 84 -2.35 1.50 -17.21
C HIS A 84 -1.16 1.18 -16.31
N LYS A 85 -0.70 2.18 -15.56
CA LYS A 85 0.39 2.05 -14.59
C LYS A 85 0.09 1.00 -13.52
N LEU A 86 -1.16 0.92 -13.04
CA LEU A 86 -1.57 -0.14 -12.10
C LEU A 86 -1.32 -1.54 -12.67
N LYS A 87 -1.78 -1.79 -13.90
CA LYS A 87 -1.57 -3.09 -14.56
C LYS A 87 -0.10 -3.38 -14.79
N GLU A 88 0.66 -2.39 -15.24
CA GLU A 88 2.10 -2.53 -15.46
C GLU A 88 2.83 -2.91 -14.18
N ILE A 89 2.59 -2.17 -13.08
CA ILE A 89 3.21 -2.43 -11.79
C ILE A 89 2.84 -3.83 -11.28
N LEU A 90 1.55 -4.18 -11.27
CA LEU A 90 1.13 -5.51 -10.80
C LEU A 90 1.81 -6.62 -11.61
N MET A 91 1.86 -6.51 -12.94
CA MET A 91 2.47 -7.53 -13.78
C MET A 91 3.99 -7.58 -13.68
N GLN A 92 4.65 -6.43 -13.53
CA GLN A 92 6.09 -6.34 -13.33
C GLN A 92 6.50 -7.00 -12.01
N TRP A 93 5.78 -6.71 -10.93
CA TRP A 93 6.03 -7.30 -9.61
C TRP A 93 5.72 -8.80 -9.58
N GLN A 94 4.62 -9.22 -10.20
CA GLN A 94 4.28 -10.64 -10.32
C GLN A 94 5.38 -11.44 -11.03
N ARG A 95 5.80 -11.00 -12.23
CA ARG A 95 6.85 -11.69 -12.98
C ARG A 95 8.21 -11.61 -12.30
N GLY A 96 8.60 -10.42 -11.86
CA GLY A 96 9.92 -10.22 -11.26
C GLY A 96 10.14 -11.03 -9.98
N ILE A 97 9.15 -11.07 -9.09
CA ILE A 97 9.23 -11.88 -7.87
C ILE A 97 9.17 -13.37 -8.18
N TYR A 98 8.31 -13.80 -9.13
CA TYR A 98 8.23 -15.19 -9.56
C TYR A 98 9.56 -15.70 -10.15
N ASP A 99 10.12 -14.97 -11.10
CA ASP A 99 11.37 -15.33 -11.79
C ASP A 99 12.57 -15.35 -10.82
N GLY A 100 12.52 -14.51 -9.78
CA GLY A 100 13.54 -14.47 -8.71
C GLY A 100 13.35 -15.50 -7.59
N GLY A 101 12.27 -16.28 -7.60
CA GLY A 101 11.99 -17.26 -6.54
C GLY A 101 11.56 -16.64 -5.20
N GLY A 102 11.03 -15.42 -5.21
CA GLY A 102 10.46 -14.77 -4.03
C GLY A 102 8.95 -15.05 -3.86
N TRP A 103 8.32 -14.40 -2.87
CA TRP A 103 6.88 -14.53 -2.63
C TRP A 103 6.22 -13.18 -2.29
N ASN A 104 5.09 -12.91 -2.94
CA ASN A 104 4.34 -11.67 -2.75
C ASN A 104 3.31 -11.78 -1.61
N ALA A 105 3.20 -10.74 -0.80
CA ALA A 105 1.96 -10.45 -0.08
C ALA A 105 1.09 -9.56 -0.98
N ILE A 106 -0.07 -10.07 -1.40
CA ILE A 106 -0.99 -9.37 -2.30
C ILE A 106 -2.14 -8.79 -1.49
N PHE A 107 -2.37 -7.49 -1.63
CA PHE A 107 -3.35 -6.76 -0.83
C PHE A 107 -3.81 -5.49 -1.56
N TRP A 108 -5.01 -5.02 -1.22
CA TRP A 108 -5.46 -3.69 -1.60
C TRP A 108 -5.50 -2.73 -0.40
N CYS A 109 -5.97 -3.21 0.74
CA CYS A 109 -6.28 -2.38 1.90
C CYS A 109 -5.39 -2.72 3.10
N ASN A 110 -5.16 -1.72 3.94
CA ASN A 110 -4.70 -1.88 5.32
C ASN A 110 -5.17 -0.63 6.11
N HIS A 111 -4.71 -0.48 7.35
CA HIS A 111 -5.06 0.64 8.23
C HIS A 111 -4.44 2.01 7.84
N ASP A 112 -3.59 2.04 6.82
CA ASP A 112 -2.94 3.26 6.31
C ASP A 112 -3.45 3.65 4.91
N GLN A 113 -4.33 2.84 4.32
CA GLN A 113 -4.75 2.97 2.93
C GLN A 113 -6.28 3.16 2.84
N PRO A 114 -6.77 4.06 1.97
CA PRO A 114 -8.20 4.21 1.71
C PRO A 114 -8.84 2.89 1.26
N ARG A 115 -10.15 2.74 1.44
CA ARG A 115 -10.86 1.52 1.06
C ARG A 115 -10.89 1.39 -0.44
N VAL A 116 -10.47 0.23 -0.94
CA VAL A 116 -10.22 0.01 -2.36
C VAL A 116 -11.46 0.24 -3.24
N VAL A 117 -12.66 -0.06 -2.74
CA VAL A 117 -13.90 0.13 -3.51
C VAL A 117 -14.15 1.62 -3.79
N SER A 118 -13.88 2.50 -2.83
CA SER A 118 -13.98 3.95 -2.99
C SER A 118 -12.83 4.51 -3.81
N ARG A 119 -11.64 3.91 -3.69
CA ARG A 119 -10.41 4.40 -4.31
C ARG A 119 -10.25 4.01 -5.78
N PHE A 120 -10.40 2.72 -6.08
CA PHE A 120 -10.16 2.13 -7.42
C PHE A 120 -11.41 1.50 -8.03
N GLY A 121 -12.48 1.37 -7.26
CA GLY A 121 -13.78 0.89 -7.71
C GLY A 121 -14.76 2.03 -7.99
N ASP A 122 -16.03 1.76 -7.71
CA ASP A 122 -17.11 2.72 -7.79
C ASP A 122 -18.09 2.43 -6.65
N ASP A 123 -18.21 3.37 -5.71
CA ASP A 123 -19.10 3.30 -4.55
C ASP A 123 -20.30 4.27 -4.66
N THR A 124 -20.56 4.83 -5.83
CA THR A 124 -21.61 5.83 -6.05
C THR A 124 -23.04 5.27 -5.93
N SER A 125 -23.18 3.96 -6.03
CA SER A 125 -24.43 3.23 -5.80
C SER A 125 -24.16 1.84 -5.23
N GLU A 126 -25.15 1.26 -4.56
CA GLU A 126 -25.02 -0.09 -3.99
C GLU A 126 -24.71 -1.16 -5.04
N GLU A 127 -25.30 -1.04 -6.23
CA GLU A 127 -25.03 -1.94 -7.35
C GLU A 127 -23.56 -1.85 -7.81
N MET A 128 -23.07 -0.63 -8.05
CA MET A 128 -21.68 -0.41 -8.47
C MET A 128 -20.69 -0.79 -7.38
N ARG A 129 -21.00 -0.53 -6.10
CA ARG A 129 -20.18 -0.91 -4.95
C ARG A 129 -19.97 -2.43 -4.91
N ILE A 130 -21.05 -3.20 -5.04
CA ILE A 130 -20.98 -4.66 -5.03
C ILE A 130 -20.20 -5.20 -6.24
N GLN A 131 -20.47 -4.68 -7.44
CA GLN A 131 -19.82 -5.15 -8.67
C GLN A 131 -18.32 -4.82 -8.68
N SER A 132 -17.96 -3.58 -8.33
CA SER A 132 -16.58 -3.12 -8.33
C SER A 132 -15.75 -3.79 -7.22
N ALA A 133 -16.30 -3.95 -6.01
CA ALA A 133 -15.63 -4.67 -4.92
C ALA A 133 -15.31 -6.12 -5.32
N LYS A 134 -16.26 -6.84 -5.93
CA LYS A 134 -16.04 -8.20 -6.42
C LYS A 134 -14.99 -8.25 -7.53
N MET A 135 -15.03 -7.30 -8.47
CA MET A 135 -14.04 -7.22 -9.55
C MET A 135 -12.63 -7.03 -8.99
N LEU A 136 -12.44 -6.10 -8.05
CA LEU A 136 -11.16 -5.84 -7.38
C LEU A 136 -10.67 -7.05 -6.60
N ALA A 137 -11.56 -7.74 -5.88
CA ALA A 137 -11.23 -8.96 -5.16
C ALA A 137 -10.75 -10.07 -6.11
N ILE A 138 -11.47 -10.30 -7.22
CA ILE A 138 -11.07 -11.29 -8.23
C ILE A 138 -9.73 -10.92 -8.88
N ALA A 139 -9.55 -9.65 -9.25
CA ALA A 139 -8.32 -9.18 -9.87
C ALA A 139 -7.09 -9.42 -8.99
N LEU A 140 -7.21 -9.24 -7.66
CA LEU A 140 -6.13 -9.49 -6.71
C LEU A 140 -5.94 -10.97 -6.41
N HIS A 141 -7.01 -11.69 -6.06
CA HIS A 141 -6.91 -13.08 -5.59
C HIS A 141 -6.48 -14.07 -6.67
N MET A 142 -6.54 -13.68 -7.95
CA MET A 142 -6.03 -14.48 -9.06
C MET A 142 -4.54 -14.22 -9.38
N LEU A 143 -3.87 -13.35 -8.61
CA LEU A 143 -2.43 -13.17 -8.67
C LEU A 143 -1.71 -14.22 -7.80
N GLN A 144 -0.44 -14.48 -8.10
CA GLN A 144 0.40 -15.33 -7.28
C GLN A 144 0.86 -14.58 -6.02
N GLY A 145 0.62 -15.19 -4.86
CA GLY A 145 1.07 -14.70 -3.57
C GLY A 145 0.11 -15.13 -2.46
N THR A 146 0.34 -14.59 -1.27
CA THR A 146 -0.59 -14.76 -0.14
C THR A 146 -1.52 -13.55 -0.07
N PRO A 147 -2.84 -13.73 -0.25
CA PRO A 147 -3.81 -12.63 -0.15
C PRO A 147 -4.03 -12.19 1.29
N TYR A 148 -4.08 -10.88 1.49
CA TYR A 148 -4.46 -10.24 2.75
C TYR A 148 -5.75 -9.45 2.54
N ILE A 149 -6.72 -9.70 3.41
CA ILE A 149 -8.02 -9.01 3.43
C ILE A 149 -8.05 -8.14 4.67
N TYR A 150 -8.30 -6.84 4.50
CA TYR A 150 -8.47 -5.93 5.62
C TYR A 150 -9.92 -5.93 6.11
N GLN A 151 -10.14 -5.72 7.42
CA GLN A 151 -11.47 -5.77 8.01
C GLN A 151 -12.45 -4.81 7.31
N GLY A 152 -13.58 -5.36 6.85
CA GLY A 152 -14.60 -4.61 6.13
C GLY A 152 -14.45 -4.66 4.61
N GLU A 153 -13.30 -5.09 4.06
CA GLU A 153 -13.12 -5.29 2.63
C GLU A 153 -14.08 -6.37 2.10
N GLU A 154 -14.29 -7.43 2.88
CA GLU A 154 -15.14 -8.58 2.53
C GLU A 154 -16.63 -8.23 2.43
N ILE A 155 -17.06 -7.14 3.07
CA ILE A 155 -18.42 -6.58 2.96
C ILE A 155 -18.47 -5.32 2.09
N GLY A 156 -17.35 -4.92 1.49
CA GLY A 156 -17.23 -3.75 0.64
C GLY A 156 -17.43 -2.42 1.37
N MET A 157 -16.94 -2.28 2.61
CA MET A 157 -16.93 -1.00 3.32
C MET A 157 -16.30 0.09 2.44
N THR A 158 -16.89 1.29 2.48
CA THR A 158 -16.45 2.46 1.71
C THR A 158 -15.68 3.42 2.61
N ASP A 159 -15.00 4.38 2.00
CA ASP A 159 -14.51 5.55 2.71
C ASP A 159 -15.69 6.27 3.42
N PRO A 160 -15.45 6.98 4.53
CA PRO A 160 -16.51 7.56 5.36
C PRO A 160 -17.11 8.86 4.78
N HIS A 161 -16.53 9.40 3.70
CA HIS A 161 -16.93 10.66 3.06
C HIS A 161 -17.11 11.83 4.06
N PHE A 162 -16.13 12.02 4.94
CA PHE A 162 -16.13 13.14 5.89
C PHE A 162 -16.24 14.49 5.17
N THR A 163 -16.96 15.42 5.80
CA THR A 163 -17.31 16.72 5.21
C THR A 163 -16.71 17.89 5.99
N SER A 164 -16.00 17.61 7.09
CA SER A 164 -15.34 18.64 7.90
C SER A 164 -14.07 18.08 8.56
N ILE A 165 -13.08 18.95 8.78
CA ILE A 165 -11.83 18.59 9.47
C ILE A 165 -12.07 18.03 10.88
N ALA A 166 -13.16 18.46 11.54
CA ALA A 166 -13.54 18.00 12.88
C ALA A 166 -13.94 16.51 12.94
N GLN A 167 -14.11 15.82 11.80
CA GLN A 167 -14.38 14.38 11.75
C GLN A 167 -13.09 13.54 11.66
N TYR A 168 -11.98 14.14 11.21
CA TYR A 168 -10.68 13.48 11.13
C TYR A 168 -10.00 13.44 12.50
N ARG A 169 -9.18 12.42 12.71
CA ARG A 169 -8.45 12.15 13.97
C ARG A 169 -6.97 11.93 13.73
N ASP A 170 -6.60 11.44 12.55
CA ASP A 170 -5.21 11.21 12.19
C ASP A 170 -4.42 12.52 12.17
N VAL A 171 -3.26 12.49 12.83
CA VAL A 171 -2.37 13.64 12.95
C VAL A 171 -1.74 14.00 11.61
N GLU A 172 -1.49 13.03 10.74
CA GLU A 172 -0.96 13.29 9.38
C GLU A 172 -2.00 14.08 8.56
N SER A 173 -3.26 13.66 8.59
CA SER A 173 -4.38 14.35 7.95
C SER A 173 -4.60 15.77 8.49
N ILE A 174 -4.55 15.95 9.81
CA ILE A 174 -4.71 17.29 10.42
C ILE A 174 -3.56 18.22 10.02
N ASN A 175 -2.33 17.71 10.02
CA ASN A 175 -1.17 18.49 9.60
C ASN A 175 -1.22 18.83 8.10
N ALA A 176 -1.56 17.87 7.25
CA ALA A 176 -1.73 18.08 5.82
C ALA A 176 -2.82 19.11 5.51
N TYR A 177 -3.94 19.08 6.25
CA TYR A 177 -5.00 20.06 6.13
C TYR A 177 -4.48 21.48 6.37
N HIS A 178 -3.80 21.72 7.49
CA HIS A 178 -3.26 23.04 7.82
C HIS A 178 -2.15 23.48 6.85
N GLN A 179 -1.29 22.55 6.43
CA GLN A 179 -0.23 22.83 5.46
C GLN A 179 -0.81 23.28 4.12
N LEU A 180 -1.72 22.50 3.52
CA LEU A 180 -2.31 22.83 2.22
C LEU A 180 -3.10 24.14 2.26
N LEU A 181 -3.81 24.43 3.36
CA LEU A 181 -4.44 25.75 3.53
C LEU A 181 -3.41 26.88 3.57
N SER A 182 -2.27 26.67 4.23
CA SER A 182 -1.19 27.67 4.29
C SER A 182 -0.51 27.90 2.93
N GLU A 183 -0.53 26.89 2.07
CA GLU A 183 -0.06 26.94 0.68
C GLU A 183 -1.09 27.60 -0.27
N GLY A 184 -2.29 27.94 0.23
CA GLY A 184 -3.31 28.68 -0.50
C GLY A 184 -4.38 27.82 -1.18
N HIS A 185 -4.43 26.52 -0.89
CA HIS A 185 -5.51 25.66 -1.38
C HIS A 185 -6.85 26.03 -0.75
N ALA A 186 -7.94 25.92 -1.52
CA ALA A 186 -9.28 26.13 -0.99
C ALA A 186 -9.67 24.98 -0.06
N GLU A 187 -10.38 25.28 1.04
CA GLU A 187 -10.77 24.27 2.03
C GLU A 187 -11.52 23.08 1.43
N ALA A 188 -12.42 23.33 0.46
CA ALA A 188 -13.15 22.28 -0.23
C ALA A 188 -12.22 21.30 -0.99
N ASP A 189 -11.15 21.81 -1.61
CA ASP A 189 -10.16 20.99 -2.31
C ASP A 189 -9.33 20.17 -1.33
N VAL A 190 -8.95 20.77 -0.20
CA VAL A 190 -8.21 20.07 0.87
C VAL A 190 -9.05 18.93 1.45
N LEU A 191 -10.32 19.18 1.75
CA LEU A 191 -11.24 18.13 2.23
C LEU A 191 -11.44 17.02 1.19
N ALA A 192 -11.49 17.34 -0.09
CA ALA A 192 -11.55 16.34 -1.16
C ALA A 192 -10.27 15.48 -1.22
N ILE A 193 -9.08 16.07 -1.03
CA ILE A 193 -7.81 15.35 -0.93
C ILE A 193 -7.82 14.42 0.29
N LEU A 194 -8.20 14.92 1.48
CA LEU A 194 -8.30 14.09 2.67
C LEU A 194 -9.29 12.94 2.48
N GLY A 195 -10.42 13.20 1.83
CA GLY A 195 -11.42 12.21 1.48
C GLY A 195 -10.89 11.07 0.62
N GLN A 196 -9.79 11.26 -0.12
CA GLN A 196 -9.14 10.21 -0.91
C GLN A 196 -7.88 9.60 -0.28
N LYS A 197 -7.26 10.27 0.70
CA LYS A 197 -5.87 9.95 1.12
C LYS A 197 -5.69 9.74 2.62
N SER A 198 -6.67 10.14 3.43
CA SER A 198 -6.58 10.04 4.89
C SER A 198 -6.51 8.58 5.35
N ARG A 199 -5.71 8.32 6.38
CA ARG A 199 -5.69 7.00 7.06
C ARG A 199 -7.00 6.72 7.78
N ASP A 200 -7.70 7.77 8.24
CA ASP A 200 -9.03 7.67 8.86
C ASP A 200 -10.12 7.14 7.91
N ASN A 201 -9.82 6.95 6.62
CA ASN A 201 -10.73 6.28 5.70
C ASN A 201 -10.84 4.77 5.97
N SER A 202 -9.82 4.19 6.61
CA SER A 202 -9.69 2.75 6.89
C SER A 202 -10.24 2.32 8.25
#